data_AF-A0A9V1DWU4-F1
#
_entry.id   AF-A0A9V1DWU4-F1
#
_cell.length_a   1.000
_cell.length_b   1.000
_cell.length_c   1.000
_cell.angle_alpha   90.00
_cell.angle_beta   90.00
_cell.angle_gamma   90.00
#
_symmetry.space_group_name_H-M   'P 1'
#
loop_
_entity.id
_entity.type
_entity.pdbx_description
1 polymer ?
#
loop_
_entity_poly.entity_id
_entity_poly.type
_entity_poly.pdbx_seq_one_letter_code
_entity_poly.pdbx_strand_id
1 'polypeptide(L)'
;MRNSRDRLLNRYRQAGGGVPGSAQSTLLVHEVMEEEWSALRSVEGRPEASAQLEEPLDLAVLEEIQQELADQERSIIGEYEKSLQFDERCLSIILAEWEANPLICPVCTKSNLRVANGVVTCPCGLYLSNQFPELTEQKLRACIEDSVNAHSAHCPHTPEFSVTQATGERPTLLMSCLACDTWTAIL
;
A
#
# COMPACT_ATOMS: atom_id res chain seq x y z
N MET A 1 -20.86 -18.58 64.58
CA MET A 1 -19.85 -18.29 63.54
C MET A 1 -18.86 -17.20 63.97
N ARG A 2 -19.28 -15.95 64.23
CA ARG A 2 -18.32 -14.86 64.56
C ARG A 2 -17.53 -15.09 65.87
N ASN A 3 -18.21 -15.53 66.94
CA ASN A 3 -17.56 -15.79 68.23
C ASN A 3 -16.66 -17.04 68.27
N SER A 4 -16.89 -18.04 67.39
CA SER A 4 -16.02 -19.22 67.29
C SER A 4 -14.73 -18.89 66.53
N ARG A 5 -14.86 -18.13 65.43
CA ARG A 5 -13.74 -17.64 64.62
C ARG A 5 -12.78 -16.78 65.43
N ASP A 6 -13.29 -15.80 66.18
CA ASP A 6 -12.44 -14.91 66.99
C ASP A 6 -11.70 -15.67 68.10
N ARG A 7 -12.30 -16.74 68.64
CA ARG A 7 -11.65 -17.63 69.61
C ARG A 7 -10.51 -18.47 69.02
N LEU A 8 -10.64 -18.93 67.78
CA LEU A 8 -9.61 -19.72 67.09
C LEU A 8 -8.45 -18.84 66.62
N LEU A 9 -8.75 -17.67 66.03
CA LEU A 9 -7.73 -16.71 65.63
C LEU A 9 -6.95 -16.16 66.83
N ASN A 10 -7.60 -15.93 67.97
CA ASN A 10 -6.89 -15.56 69.20
C ASN A 10 -6.02 -16.69 69.74
N ARG A 11 -6.47 -17.95 69.68
CA ARG A 11 -5.61 -19.10 70.05
C ARG A 11 -4.39 -19.23 69.13
N TYR A 12 -4.55 -19.05 67.83
CA TYR A 12 -3.46 -19.07 66.87
C TYR A 12 -2.45 -17.93 67.13
N ARG A 13 -2.94 -16.70 67.36
CA ARG A 13 -2.09 -15.54 67.71
C ARG A 13 -1.34 -15.74 69.03
N GLN A 14 -1.96 -16.39 70.02
CA GLN A 14 -1.33 -16.70 71.31
C GLN A 14 -0.30 -17.84 71.20
N ALA A 15 -0.50 -18.80 70.29
CA ALA A 15 0.43 -19.90 70.03
C ALA A 15 1.73 -19.45 69.34
N GLY A 16 1.76 -18.27 68.72
CA GLY A 16 2.94 -17.68 68.09
C GLY A 16 4.03 -17.16 69.04
N GLY A 17 3.83 -17.26 70.37
CA GLY A 17 4.82 -16.89 71.39
C GLY A 17 5.76 -18.03 71.84
N GLY A 18 5.53 -19.27 71.40
CA GLY A 18 6.39 -20.43 71.65
C GLY A 18 7.23 -20.81 70.43
N VAL A 19 8.33 -21.53 70.66
CA VAL A 19 9.37 -21.92 69.67
C VAL A 19 8.79 -22.19 68.27
N PRO A 20 9.36 -21.59 67.19
CA PRO A 20 8.88 -21.81 65.83
C PRO A 20 9.00 -23.29 65.45
N GLY A 21 7.90 -23.93 65.04
CA GLY A 21 7.90 -25.30 64.51
C GLY A 21 7.35 -26.41 65.41
N SER A 22 6.67 -26.09 66.52
CA SER A 22 5.93 -27.11 67.29
C SER A 22 4.81 -27.76 66.45
N ALA A 23 4.64 -29.08 66.55
CA ALA A 23 3.57 -29.83 65.88
C ALA A 23 2.16 -29.28 66.20
N GLN A 24 1.98 -28.69 67.38
CA GLN A 24 0.72 -28.04 67.77
C GLN A 24 0.42 -26.80 66.93
N SER A 25 1.45 -26.03 66.55
CA SER A 25 1.28 -24.84 65.70
C SER A 25 0.85 -25.23 64.28
N THR A 26 1.42 -26.31 63.73
CA THR A 26 1.04 -26.85 62.41
C THR A 26 -0.38 -27.39 62.40
N LEU A 27 -0.80 -28.07 63.48
CA LEU A 27 -2.18 -28.57 63.63
C LEU A 27 -3.20 -27.42 63.73
N LEU A 28 -2.86 -26.33 64.42
CA LEU A 28 -3.72 -25.14 64.49
C LEU A 28 -3.86 -24.44 63.14
N VAL A 29 -2.79 -24.38 62.32
CA VAL A 29 -2.88 -23.86 60.94
C VAL A 29 -3.82 -24.73 60.11
N HIS A 30 -3.69 -26.06 60.21
CA HIS A 30 -4.54 -26.98 59.48
C HIS A 30 -6.02 -26.87 59.91
N GLU A 31 -6.29 -26.68 61.20
CA GLU A 31 -7.65 -26.49 61.72
C GLU A 31 -8.28 -25.18 61.20
N VAL A 32 -7.53 -24.07 61.23
CA VAL A 32 -8.00 -22.79 60.68
C VAL A 32 -8.19 -22.87 59.17
N MET A 33 -7.28 -23.54 58.46
CA MET A 33 -7.39 -23.74 57.01
C MET A 33 -8.62 -24.56 56.66
N GLU A 34 -8.90 -25.68 57.35
CA GLU A 34 -10.09 -26.48 57.10
C GLU A 34 -11.38 -25.72 57.42
N GLU A 35 -11.42 -24.93 58.50
CA GLU A 35 -12.61 -24.15 58.83
C GLU A 35 -12.88 -23.06 57.80
N GLU A 36 -11.85 -22.32 57.36
CA GLU A 36 -11.99 -21.30 56.30
C GLU A 36 -12.30 -21.96 54.94
N TRP A 37 -11.66 -23.07 54.59
CA TRP A 37 -12.00 -23.86 53.39
C TRP A 37 -13.44 -24.38 53.42
N SER A 38 -13.93 -24.81 54.58
CA SER A 38 -15.32 -25.25 54.73
C SER A 38 -16.32 -24.11 54.60
N ALA A 39 -15.96 -22.91 55.08
CA ALA A 39 -16.79 -21.71 54.96
C ALA A 39 -16.86 -21.22 53.51
N LEU A 40 -15.74 -21.26 52.77
CA LEU A 40 -15.70 -20.95 51.33
C LEU A 40 -16.56 -21.92 50.53
N ARG A 41 -16.42 -23.24 50.77
CA ARG A 41 -17.29 -24.26 50.14
C ARG A 41 -18.77 -24.08 50.50
N SER A 42 -19.08 -23.60 51.70
CA SER A 42 -20.46 -23.32 52.11
C SER A 42 -21.07 -22.10 51.38
N VAL A 43 -20.24 -21.17 50.89
CA VAL A 43 -20.67 -20.05 50.04
C VAL A 43 -20.82 -20.50 48.58
N GLU A 44 -19.92 -21.36 48.10
CA GLU A 44 -19.97 -21.95 46.75
C GLU A 44 -21.07 -23.00 46.58
N GLY A 45 -21.47 -23.66 47.67
CA GLY A 45 -22.57 -24.63 47.73
C GLY A 45 -23.96 -23.99 47.80
N ARG A 46 -24.06 -22.66 47.83
CA ARG A 46 -25.32 -21.96 47.62
C ARG A 46 -25.57 -21.90 46.11
N PRO A 47 -26.71 -22.40 45.59
CA PRO A 47 -26.98 -22.45 44.15
C PRO A 47 -26.86 -21.09 43.44
N GLU A 48 -26.90 -19.99 44.20
CA GLU A 48 -26.92 -18.62 43.70
C GLU A 48 -25.52 -18.01 43.46
N ALA A 49 -24.44 -18.59 43.99
CA ALA A 49 -23.08 -18.04 43.85
C ALA A 49 -22.29 -18.70 42.70
N SER A 50 -22.51 -20.00 42.47
CA SER A 50 -22.00 -20.72 41.29
C SER A 50 -22.79 -20.38 40.03
N ALA A 51 -24.07 -19.99 40.14
CA ALA A 51 -24.90 -19.55 39.02
C ALA A 51 -24.50 -18.17 38.43
N GLN A 52 -23.66 -17.38 39.09
CA GLN A 52 -23.23 -16.05 38.59
C GLN A 52 -21.95 -16.10 37.75
N LEU A 53 -21.22 -17.22 37.74
CA LEU A 53 -20.03 -17.43 36.90
C LEU A 53 -20.34 -18.20 35.61
N GLU A 54 -21.55 -18.74 35.51
CA GLU A 54 -22.16 -19.28 34.30
C GLU A 54 -23.38 -18.42 33.92
N GLU A 55 -23.20 -17.09 33.81
CA GLU A 55 -24.16 -16.34 32.99
C GLU A 55 -24.06 -16.98 31.59
N PRO A 56 -25.15 -17.53 31.02
CA PRO A 56 -25.08 -18.08 29.67
C PRO A 56 -24.78 -16.88 28.78
N LEU A 57 -23.52 -16.72 28.39
CA LEU A 57 -23.15 -15.78 27.35
C LEU A 57 -24.00 -16.18 26.14
N ASP A 58 -24.98 -15.35 25.82
CA ASP A 58 -26.05 -15.70 24.90
C ASP A 58 -25.41 -16.14 23.58
N LEU A 59 -25.50 -17.43 23.27
CA LEU A 59 -24.81 -18.03 22.12
C LEU A 59 -25.20 -17.31 20.83
N ALA A 60 -26.41 -16.74 20.78
CA ALA A 60 -26.90 -15.89 19.70
C ALA A 60 -26.06 -14.61 19.53
N VAL A 61 -25.65 -13.96 20.62
CA VAL A 61 -24.82 -12.75 20.59
C VAL A 61 -23.41 -13.09 20.09
N LEU A 62 -22.85 -14.22 20.49
CA LEU A 62 -21.56 -14.67 19.97
C LEU A 62 -21.62 -14.99 18.47
N GLU A 63 -22.69 -15.62 18.02
CA GLU A 63 -22.90 -15.95 16.60
C GLU A 63 -23.10 -14.68 15.76
N GLU A 64 -23.82 -13.67 16.29
CA GLU A 64 -23.94 -12.35 15.67
C GLU A 64 -22.58 -11.66 15.53
N ILE A 65 -21.77 -11.63 16.59
CA ILE A 65 -20.41 -11.05 16.56
C ILE A 65 -19.53 -11.78 15.54
N GLN A 66 -19.59 -13.12 15.50
CA GLN A 66 -18.83 -13.90 14.52
C GLN A 66 -19.25 -13.57 13.08
N GLN A 67 -20.55 -13.42 12.84
CA GLN A 67 -21.07 -13.06 11.54
C GLN A 67 -20.65 -11.64 11.13
N GLU A 68 -20.73 -10.67 12.05
CA GLU A 68 -20.27 -9.30 11.81
C GLU A 68 -18.78 -9.25 11.47
N LEU A 69 -17.94 -9.96 12.23
CA LEU A 69 -16.50 -10.04 11.96
C LEU A 69 -16.20 -10.66 10.60
N ALA A 70 -16.91 -11.74 10.23
CA ALA A 70 -16.76 -12.36 8.92
C ALA A 70 -17.17 -11.42 7.77
N ASP A 71 -18.24 -10.65 7.96
CA ASP A 71 -18.69 -9.69 6.95
C ASP A 71 -17.76 -8.48 6.86
N GLN A 72 -17.20 -8.02 7.97
CA GLN A 72 -16.14 -7.01 7.99
C GLN A 72 -14.88 -7.49 7.27
N GLU A 73 -14.43 -8.72 7.52
CA GLU A 73 -13.27 -9.31 6.83
C GLU A 73 -13.50 -9.38 5.31
N ARG A 74 -14.66 -9.88 4.88
CA ARG A 74 -15.04 -9.92 3.46
C ARG A 74 -15.11 -8.52 2.85
N SER A 75 -15.62 -7.53 3.59
CA SER A 75 -15.67 -6.15 3.14
C SER A 75 -14.28 -5.56 2.94
N ILE A 76 -13.37 -5.76 3.90
CA ILE A 76 -11.98 -5.30 3.84
C ILE A 76 -11.26 -5.92 2.63
N ILE A 77 -11.40 -7.24 2.44
CA ILE A 77 -10.82 -7.93 1.28
C ILE A 77 -11.41 -7.36 -0.01
N GLY A 78 -12.72 -7.20 -0.09
CA GLY A 78 -13.40 -6.68 -1.27
C GLY A 78 -13.02 -5.23 -1.61
N GLU A 79 -12.76 -4.38 -0.62
CA GLU A 79 -12.21 -3.03 -0.83
C GLU A 79 -10.78 -3.07 -1.35
N TYR A 80 -9.94 -3.93 -0.78
CA TYR A 80 -8.55 -4.11 -1.22
C TYR A 80 -8.47 -4.61 -2.66
N GLU A 81 -9.28 -5.61 -3.02
CA GLU A 81 -9.37 -6.13 -4.39
C GLU A 81 -9.83 -5.05 -5.38
N LYS A 82 -10.80 -4.20 -5.01
CA LYS A 82 -11.23 -3.06 -5.84
C LYS A 82 -10.10 -2.07 -6.05
N SER A 83 -9.31 -1.77 -5.00
CA SER A 83 -8.13 -0.90 -5.11
C SER A 83 -7.09 -1.51 -6.04
N LEU A 84 -6.76 -2.79 -5.88
CA LEU A 84 -5.82 -3.49 -6.74
C LEU A 84 -6.25 -3.48 -8.21
N GLN A 85 -7.53 -3.73 -8.48
CA GLN A 85 -8.06 -3.65 -9.85
C GLN A 85 -7.97 -2.24 -10.44
N PHE A 86 -8.10 -1.19 -9.62
CA PHE A 86 -7.90 0.18 -10.06
C PHE A 86 -6.43 0.44 -10.41
N ASP A 87 -5.51 0.00 -9.55
CA ASP A 87 -4.07 0.13 -9.77
C ASP A 87 -3.63 -0.63 -11.04
N GLU A 88 -4.11 -1.85 -11.22
CA GLU A 88 -3.86 -2.67 -12.43
C GLU A 88 -4.37 -1.97 -13.69
N ARG A 89 -5.56 -1.36 -13.64
CA ARG A 89 -6.09 -0.59 -14.77
C ARG A 89 -5.22 0.64 -15.07
N CYS A 90 -4.74 1.34 -14.05
CA CYS A 90 -3.86 2.49 -14.26
C CYS A 90 -2.53 2.06 -14.89
N LEU A 91 -1.93 0.97 -14.38
CA LEU A 91 -0.70 0.40 -14.93
C LEU A 91 -0.89 -0.07 -16.37
N SER A 92 -2.00 -0.73 -16.70
CA SER A 92 -2.25 -1.21 -18.07
C SER A 92 -2.37 -0.06 -19.08
N ILE A 93 -2.96 1.08 -18.70
CA ILE A 93 -2.98 2.29 -19.55
C ILE A 93 -1.58 2.82 -19.79
N ILE A 94 -0.78 2.97 -18.73
CA ILE A 94 0.60 3.45 -18.84
C ILE A 94 1.43 2.51 -19.71
N LEU A 95 1.32 1.19 -19.50
CA LEU A 95 2.02 0.20 -20.30
C LEU A 95 1.60 0.26 -21.77
N ALA A 96 0.30 0.40 -22.06
CA ALA A 96 -0.18 0.54 -23.44
C ALA A 96 0.39 1.80 -24.13
N GLU A 97 0.49 2.92 -23.43
CA GLU A 97 1.12 4.13 -23.96
C GLU A 97 2.62 3.94 -24.23
N TRP A 98 3.33 3.21 -23.36
CA TRP A 98 4.75 2.88 -23.56
C TRP A 98 4.96 1.91 -24.72
N GLU A 99 4.14 0.86 -24.82
CA GLU A 99 4.19 -0.14 -25.90
C GLU A 99 3.86 0.45 -27.27
N ALA A 100 3.01 1.48 -27.32
CA ALA A 100 2.75 2.24 -28.52
C ALA A 100 4.02 2.94 -29.08
N ASN A 101 5.08 3.05 -28.26
CA ASN A 101 6.36 3.65 -28.59
C ASN A 101 6.21 5.02 -29.29
N PRO A 102 5.49 5.99 -28.70
CA PRO A 102 5.16 7.24 -29.36
C PRO A 102 6.42 8.06 -29.63
N LEU A 103 6.44 8.75 -30.78
CA LEU A 103 7.59 9.57 -31.16
C LEU A 103 7.65 10.85 -30.30
N ILE A 104 8.68 10.98 -29.46
CA ILE A 104 8.91 12.18 -28.64
C ILE A 104 9.32 13.35 -29.55
N CYS A 105 8.80 14.54 -29.27
CA CYS A 105 9.14 15.74 -30.01
C CYS A 105 10.63 16.09 -29.85
N PRO A 106 11.41 16.14 -30.95
CA PRO A 106 12.84 16.39 -30.87
C PRO A 106 13.18 17.84 -30.50
N VAL A 107 12.23 18.78 -30.67
CA VAL A 107 12.43 20.21 -30.36
C VAL A 107 12.26 20.50 -28.88
N CYS A 108 11.21 19.98 -28.24
CA CYS A 108 10.92 20.29 -26.84
C CYS A 108 11.27 19.18 -25.85
N THR A 109 11.49 17.96 -26.34
CA THR A 109 11.80 16.73 -25.57
C THR A 109 10.83 16.42 -24.42
N LYS A 110 9.63 17.03 -24.44
CA LYS A 110 8.64 16.99 -23.34
C LYS A 110 7.33 16.31 -23.71
N SER A 111 6.99 16.24 -25.00
CA SER A 111 5.67 15.78 -25.45
C SER A 111 5.79 14.93 -26.69
N ASN A 112 4.88 13.98 -26.84
CA ASN A 112 4.78 13.14 -28.03
C ASN A 112 4.23 13.94 -29.22
N LEU A 113 4.76 13.65 -30.40
CA LEU A 113 4.26 14.20 -31.66
C LEU A 113 2.93 13.56 -32.01
N ARG A 114 2.02 14.36 -32.56
CA ARG A 114 0.78 13.88 -33.17
C ARG A 114 0.92 13.98 -34.68
N VAL A 115 0.86 12.83 -35.35
CA VAL A 115 0.92 12.73 -36.82
C VAL A 115 -0.45 12.32 -37.34
N ALA A 116 -1.12 13.21 -38.06
CA ALA A 116 -2.43 12.94 -38.65
C ALA A 116 -2.54 13.59 -40.03
N ASN A 117 -2.98 12.84 -41.05
CA ASN A 117 -3.20 13.34 -42.40
C ASN A 117 -2.00 14.11 -42.99
N GLY A 118 -0.76 13.65 -42.74
CA GLY A 118 0.46 14.32 -43.20
C GLY A 118 0.88 15.57 -42.42
N VAL A 119 0.15 15.92 -41.36
CA VAL A 119 0.46 17.04 -40.47
C VAL A 119 1.05 16.53 -39.16
N VAL A 120 2.19 17.09 -38.76
CA VAL A 120 2.87 16.79 -37.50
C VAL A 120 2.71 17.98 -36.57
N THR A 121 2.23 17.72 -35.35
CA THR A 121 2.00 18.78 -34.35
C THR A 121 2.54 18.41 -32.98
N CYS A 122 2.96 19.41 -32.21
CA CYS A 122 3.35 19.27 -30.81
C CYS A 122 2.80 20.44 -29.97
N PRO A 123 2.41 20.22 -28.70
CA PRO A 123 2.00 21.30 -27.80
C PRO A 123 3.04 22.40 -27.58
N CYS A 124 4.32 22.16 -27.87
CA CYS A 124 5.35 23.19 -27.81
C CYS A 124 5.27 24.23 -28.93
N GLY A 125 4.37 24.06 -29.91
CA GLY A 125 4.23 24.93 -31.08
C GLY A 125 4.86 24.38 -32.35
N LEU A 126 5.46 23.18 -32.32
CA LEU A 126 5.92 22.50 -33.54
C LEU A 126 4.72 22.25 -34.46
N TYR A 127 4.81 22.72 -35.70
CA TYR A 127 3.83 22.47 -36.74
C TYR A 127 4.54 22.22 -38.07
N LEU A 128 4.46 20.99 -38.57
CA LEU A 128 4.94 20.61 -39.89
C LEU A 128 3.73 20.20 -40.72
N SER A 129 3.33 21.04 -41.66
CA SER A 129 2.33 20.68 -42.67
C SER A 129 3.06 20.28 -43.93
N ASN A 130 3.32 18.98 -44.08
CA ASN A 130 3.94 18.50 -45.30
C ASN A 130 2.87 18.08 -46.30
N GLN A 131 3.07 18.38 -47.58
CA GLN A 131 2.15 17.92 -48.65
C GLN A 131 2.38 16.45 -49.02
N PHE A 132 3.26 15.72 -48.33
CA PHE A 132 3.45 14.29 -48.54
C PHE A 132 2.26 13.53 -47.98
N PRO A 133 1.36 12.99 -48.83
CA PRO A 133 0.14 12.34 -48.37
C PRO A 133 0.44 11.06 -47.56
N GLU A 134 1.66 10.55 -47.68
CA GLU A 134 2.11 9.30 -47.05
C GLU A 134 3.07 9.51 -45.87
N LEU A 135 3.20 10.73 -45.32
CA LEU A 135 4.04 10.93 -44.15
C LEU A 135 3.38 10.28 -42.93
N THR A 136 3.94 9.17 -42.49
CA THR A 136 3.53 8.44 -41.28
C THR A 136 4.49 8.72 -40.13
N GLU A 137 4.05 8.47 -38.90
CA GLU A 137 4.90 8.56 -37.72
C GLU A 137 6.15 7.68 -37.84
N GLN A 138 6.02 6.48 -38.43
CA GLN A 138 7.16 5.57 -38.65
C GLN A 138 8.18 6.14 -39.62
N LYS A 139 7.75 6.74 -40.74
CA LYS A 139 8.67 7.37 -41.70
C LYS A 139 9.38 8.55 -41.04
N LEU A 140 8.67 9.38 -40.29
CA LEU A 140 9.28 10.49 -39.54
C LEU A 140 10.29 9.99 -38.50
N ARG A 141 9.95 8.95 -37.74
CA ARG A 141 10.86 8.31 -36.78
C ARG A 141 12.14 7.86 -37.47
N ALA A 142 12.02 7.11 -38.56
CA ALA A 142 13.17 6.64 -39.32
C ALA A 142 14.05 7.80 -39.81
N CYS A 143 13.47 8.86 -40.38
CA CYS A 143 14.24 10.02 -40.83
C CYS A 143 15.03 10.70 -39.71
N ILE A 144 14.44 10.84 -38.51
CA ILE A 144 15.12 11.42 -37.35
C ILE A 144 16.21 10.48 -36.85
N GLU A 145 15.91 9.19 -36.68
CA GLU A 145 16.85 8.18 -36.21
C GLU A 145 18.05 8.05 -37.15
N ASP A 146 17.82 7.96 -38.46
CA ASP A 146 18.88 7.89 -39.47
C ASP A 146 19.79 9.13 -39.42
N SER A 147 19.20 10.32 -39.29
CA SER A 147 19.95 11.58 -39.21
C SER A 147 20.80 11.65 -37.94
N VAL A 148 20.22 11.28 -36.79
CA VAL A 148 20.93 11.28 -35.50
C VAL A 148 22.00 10.19 -35.48
N ASN A 149 21.73 9.01 -35.99
CA ASN A 149 22.67 7.89 -36.04
C ASN A 149 23.87 8.21 -36.95
N ALA A 150 23.62 8.82 -38.11
CA ALA A 150 24.67 9.27 -39.02
C ALA A 150 25.58 10.31 -38.36
N HIS A 151 25.00 11.24 -37.60
CA HIS A 151 25.73 12.21 -36.81
C HIS A 151 26.51 11.55 -35.66
N SER A 152 25.88 10.66 -34.89
CA SER A 152 26.48 10.02 -33.71
C SER A 152 27.66 9.11 -34.04
N ALA A 153 27.73 8.62 -35.29
CA ALA A 153 28.87 7.87 -35.78
C ALA A 153 30.18 8.70 -35.78
N HIS A 154 30.08 10.03 -35.83
CA HIS A 154 31.22 10.93 -35.96
C HIS A 154 31.32 11.99 -34.84
N CYS A 155 30.24 12.20 -34.08
CA CYS A 155 30.19 13.20 -33.01
C CYS A 155 29.40 12.68 -31.79
N PRO A 156 29.97 12.69 -30.58
CA PRO A 156 29.29 12.22 -29.37
C PRO A 156 28.31 13.23 -28.77
N HIS A 157 28.23 14.45 -29.31
CA HIS A 157 27.35 15.49 -28.79
C HIS A 157 25.91 15.27 -29.25
N THR A 158 24.95 15.65 -28.41
CA THR A 158 23.53 15.61 -28.77
C THR A 158 23.21 16.77 -29.71
N PRO A 159 22.64 16.51 -30.91
CA PRO A 159 22.23 17.58 -31.80
C PRO A 159 20.98 18.30 -31.28
N GLU A 160 20.86 19.59 -31.61
CA GLU A 160 19.68 20.40 -31.35
C GLU A 160 18.74 20.39 -32.56
N PHE A 161 17.43 20.53 -32.29
CA PHE A 161 16.41 20.54 -33.32
C PHE A 161 15.65 21.87 -33.31
N SER A 162 15.41 22.40 -34.50
CA SER A 162 14.62 23.61 -34.69
C SER A 162 13.73 23.47 -35.93
N VAL A 163 12.72 24.33 -36.03
CA VAL A 163 11.90 24.43 -37.24
C VAL A 163 12.23 25.75 -37.92
N THR A 164 12.61 25.66 -39.19
CA THR A 164 12.78 26.82 -40.04
C THR A 164 11.53 27.01 -40.88
N GLN A 165 10.97 28.21 -40.82
CA GLN A 165 9.88 28.63 -41.69
C GLN A 165 10.27 29.99 -42.28
N ALA A 166 11.03 29.96 -43.37
CA ALA A 166 11.30 31.19 -44.12
C ALA A 166 10.01 31.63 -44.84
N THR A 167 9.86 32.93 -45.05
CA THR A 167 8.66 33.53 -45.65
C THR A 167 8.38 32.95 -47.03
N GLY A 168 7.40 32.04 -47.14
CA GLY A 168 7.03 31.36 -48.38
C GLY A 168 7.61 29.95 -48.57
N GLU A 169 8.48 29.49 -47.66
CA GLU A 169 9.06 28.14 -47.67
C GLU A 169 8.30 27.19 -46.73
N ARG A 170 8.47 25.89 -46.97
CA ARG A 170 7.84 24.84 -46.18
C ARG A 170 8.47 24.80 -44.78
N PRO A 171 7.68 24.54 -43.71
CA PRO A 171 8.27 24.34 -42.40
C PRO A 171 9.11 23.06 -42.42
N THR A 172 10.42 23.23 -42.27
CA THR A 172 11.41 22.16 -42.33
C THR A 172 11.97 21.89 -40.94
N LEU A 173 12.03 20.61 -40.56
CA LEU A 173 12.71 20.20 -39.33
C LEU A 173 14.21 20.16 -39.59
N LEU A 174 14.97 20.95 -38.84
CA LEU A 174 16.41 21.05 -38.93
C LEU A 174 17.07 20.40 -37.72
N MET A 175 18.13 19.64 -37.97
CA MET A 175 19.07 19.16 -36.97
C MET A 175 20.38 19.94 -37.09
N SER A 176 20.86 20.50 -36.00
CA SER A 176 22.10 21.27 -35.93
C SER A 176 22.97 20.83 -34.75
N CYS A 177 24.27 20.72 -34.93
CA CYS A 177 25.22 20.43 -33.86
C CYS A 177 26.33 21.48 -33.83
N LEU A 178 26.47 22.20 -32.72
CA LEU A 178 27.47 23.25 -32.53
C LEU A 178 28.90 22.72 -32.34
N ALA A 179 29.07 21.42 -32.06
CA ALA A 179 30.38 20.84 -31.79
C ALA A 179 31.13 20.41 -33.07
N CYS A 180 30.39 20.03 -34.11
CA CYS A 180 30.92 19.54 -35.39
C CYS A 180 30.40 20.35 -36.59
N ASP A 181 29.70 21.45 -36.33
CA ASP A 181 29.07 22.33 -37.33
C ASP A 181 28.19 21.58 -38.36
N THR A 182 27.59 20.45 -37.96
CA THR A 182 26.70 19.67 -38.82
C THR A 182 25.32 20.30 -38.84
N TRP A 183 24.77 20.50 -40.05
CA TRP A 183 23.44 21.06 -40.29
C TRP A 183 22.73 20.19 -41.33
N THR A 184 21.61 19.57 -40.94
CA THR A 184 20.87 18.62 -41.79
C THR A 184 19.38 18.93 -41.74
N ALA A 185 18.78 19.16 -42.91
CA ALA A 185 17.34 19.23 -43.06
C ALA A 185 16.76 17.80 -43.11
N ILE A 186 15.80 17.51 -42.25
CA ILE A 186 15.18 16.17 -42.12
C ILE A 186 13.91 16.06 -42.96
N LEU A 187 13.13 17.14 -43.08
CA LEU A 187 11.82 17.16 -43.77
C LEU A 187 11.56 18.43 -44.57
#